data_AF-A0A7C1AL25-F1
#
_entry.id   AF-A0A7C1AL25-F1
#
_cell.length_a   1.000
_cell.length_b   1.000
_cell.length_c   1.000
_cell.angle_alpha   90.00
_cell.angle_beta   90.00
_cell.angle_gamma   90.00
#
_symmetry.space_group_name_H-M   'P 1'
#
loop_
_entity.id
_entity.type
_entity.pdbx_description
1 polymer ?
#
loop_
_entity_poly.entity_id
_entity_poly.type
_entity_poly.pdbx_seq_one_letter_code
_entity_poly.pdbx_strand_id
1 'polypeptide(L)'
;MKPAISRAMKRLAQRLTGKNKMTRAPAIHRKGFGLKEHIEDDLAQKYHSHTLAYLLSHGNELHLGDLHIFLANKFGFCYGVERATEYAYETLQHFAGRKIYLLGEIVHNPYVNNQLRQKGVVILNGLQQKQMDYSFIRPQDVVILPAFGVTHTALNRLQQRKCEIVDTTCGSVLTVWKRVEYYAQNGFTTIIHGKYPHEETIAVCSQISKYPAAKYLVIKNATEGMSIADFIGGNISKKEIL
;
A
#
# COMPACT_ATOMS: atom_id res chain seq x y z
N MET A 1 -43.34 26.60 23.38
CA MET A 1 -42.17 26.53 24.30
C MET A 1 -41.94 25.17 24.97
N LYS A 2 -42.43 24.03 24.42
CA LYS A 2 -42.24 22.66 24.96
C LYS A 2 -41.20 21.73 24.26
N PRO A 3 -40.58 22.03 23.10
CA PRO A 3 -39.72 21.04 22.42
C PRO A 3 -38.23 21.07 22.83
N ALA A 4 -37.73 22.16 23.43
CA ALA A 4 -36.29 22.31 23.72
C ALA A 4 -35.82 21.48 24.94
N ILE A 5 -36.65 21.37 25.98
CA ILE A 5 -36.33 20.67 27.24
C ILE A 5 -36.26 19.15 27.02
N SER A 6 -37.08 18.61 26.10
CA SER A 6 -37.11 17.18 25.75
C SER A 6 -35.80 16.69 25.11
N ARG A 7 -35.14 17.52 24.29
CA ARG A 7 -33.87 17.16 23.63
C ARG A 7 -32.68 17.19 24.60
N ALA A 8 -32.67 18.12 25.56
CA ALA A 8 -31.62 18.21 26.57
C ALA A 8 -31.64 17.01 27.53
N MET A 9 -32.83 16.57 27.97
CA MET A 9 -32.95 15.41 28.85
C MET A 9 -32.65 14.07 28.16
N LYS A 10 -32.97 13.91 26.87
CA LYS A 10 -32.55 12.74 26.07
C LYS A 10 -31.03 12.62 25.92
N ARG A 11 -30.33 13.75 25.77
CA ARG A 11 -28.85 13.79 25.71
C ARG A 11 -28.20 13.48 27.06
N LEU A 12 -28.84 13.87 28.16
CA LEU A 12 -28.36 13.55 29.51
C LEU A 12 -28.59 12.06 29.86
N ALA A 13 -29.73 11.48 29.46
CA ALA A 13 -30.02 10.06 29.64
C ALA A 13 -29.06 9.17 28.84
N GLN A 14 -28.68 9.56 27.62
CA GLN A 14 -27.66 8.86 26.82
C GLN A 14 -26.24 8.94 27.42
N ARG A 15 -25.94 9.96 28.22
CA ARG A 15 -24.66 10.08 28.95
C ARG A 15 -24.61 9.26 30.25
N LEU A 16 -25.77 8.92 30.81
CA LEU A 16 -25.88 8.21 32.10
C LEU A 16 -26.11 6.70 31.95
N THR A 17 -26.55 6.22 30.78
CA THR A 17 -26.58 4.78 30.48
C THR A 17 -25.22 4.31 29.99
N GLY A 18 -24.30 4.07 30.93
CA GLY A 18 -23.02 3.40 30.67
C GLY A 18 -23.22 1.98 30.17
N LYS A 19 -23.45 1.80 28.87
CA LYS A 19 -23.41 0.51 28.19
C LYS A 19 -22.71 0.61 26.84
N ASN A 20 -21.79 -0.33 26.65
CA ASN A 20 -20.96 -0.61 25.49
C ASN A 20 -19.78 0.33 25.21
N LYS A 21 -18.64 0.01 25.85
CA LYS A 21 -17.37 -0.08 25.10
C LYS A 21 -17.59 -1.12 23.99
N MET A 22 -18.23 -0.73 22.90
CA MET A 22 -18.35 -1.56 21.72
C MET A 22 -16.93 -1.91 21.27
N THR A 23 -16.65 -3.19 21.18
CA THR A 23 -15.52 -3.73 20.45
C THR A 23 -15.65 -3.27 19.00
N ARG A 24 -15.07 -2.11 18.67
CA ARG A 24 -15.07 -1.58 17.31
C ARG A 24 -14.33 -2.59 16.42
N ALA A 25 -14.98 -3.01 15.34
CA ALA A 25 -14.31 -3.81 14.32
C ALA A 25 -13.10 -3.02 13.79
N PRO A 26 -11.99 -3.69 13.42
CA PRO A 26 -10.86 -3.02 12.79
C PRO A 26 -11.34 -2.31 11.52
N ALA A 27 -11.20 -0.99 11.48
CA ALA A 27 -11.54 -0.22 10.30
C ALA A 27 -10.35 -0.23 9.34
N ILE A 28 -10.58 -0.72 8.12
CA ILE A 28 -9.62 -0.63 7.02
C ILE A 28 -10.06 0.52 6.12
N HIS A 29 -9.24 1.55 6.05
CA HIS A 29 -9.42 2.71 5.19
C HIS A 29 -8.69 2.45 3.87
N ARG A 30 -9.42 2.44 2.75
CA ARG A 30 -8.87 2.26 1.38
C ARG A 30 -8.98 3.51 0.52
N LYS A 31 -9.33 4.62 1.14
CA LYS A 31 -9.50 5.94 0.55
C LYS A 31 -8.82 6.97 1.43
N GLY A 32 -8.47 8.12 0.84
CA GLY A 32 -8.02 9.29 1.58
C GLY A 32 -9.12 9.79 2.54
N PHE A 33 -8.73 10.69 3.42
CA PHE A 33 -9.57 11.30 4.44
C PHE A 33 -10.19 12.63 3.97
N GLY A 34 -9.95 13.02 2.70
CA GLY A 34 -10.47 14.27 2.13
C GLY A 34 -9.68 15.49 2.59
N LEU A 35 -8.42 15.32 2.96
CA LEU A 35 -7.56 16.36 3.49
C LEU A 35 -6.50 16.83 2.47
N LYS A 36 -6.74 16.58 1.17
CA LYS A 36 -5.78 16.89 0.10
C LYS A 36 -5.35 18.36 0.10
N GLU A 37 -6.29 19.29 0.18
CA GLU A 37 -6.00 20.73 0.22
C GLU A 37 -5.12 21.13 1.42
N HIS A 38 -5.21 20.41 2.54
CA HIS A 38 -4.41 20.68 3.74
C HIS A 38 -2.99 20.11 3.69
N ILE A 39 -2.69 19.23 2.74
CA ILE A 39 -1.36 18.62 2.57
C ILE A 39 -0.66 19.06 1.28
N GLU A 40 -1.40 19.69 0.36
CA GLU A 40 -0.93 20.04 -0.98
C GLU A 40 0.30 20.96 -0.92
N ASP A 41 0.29 21.99 -0.06
CA ASP A 41 1.44 22.90 0.10
C ASP A 41 2.71 22.18 0.60
N ASP A 42 2.57 21.24 1.54
CA ASP A 42 3.70 20.48 2.10
C ASP A 42 4.27 19.49 1.06
N LEU A 43 3.40 18.88 0.26
CA LEU A 43 3.83 18.06 -0.89
C LEU A 43 4.49 18.93 -1.96
N ALA A 44 3.89 20.07 -2.29
CA ALA A 44 4.35 20.97 -3.34
C ALA A 44 5.77 21.49 -3.03
N GLN A 45 5.97 21.97 -1.81
CA GLN A 45 7.27 22.49 -1.35
C GLN A 45 8.39 21.44 -1.41
N LYS A 46 8.07 20.16 -1.20
CA LYS A 46 9.07 19.08 -1.12
C LYS A 46 9.37 18.41 -2.45
N TYR A 47 8.39 18.36 -3.35
CA TYR A 47 8.50 17.57 -4.57
C TYR A 47 8.48 18.40 -5.86
N HIS A 48 8.29 19.73 -5.79
CA HIS A 48 8.42 20.62 -6.95
C HIS A 48 9.84 21.19 -7.07
N SER A 49 10.30 21.35 -8.32
CA SER A 49 11.59 21.95 -8.66
C SER A 49 11.40 23.03 -9.72
N HIS A 50 11.97 24.22 -9.48
CA HIS A 50 11.97 25.31 -10.46
C HIS A 50 12.70 24.92 -11.75
N THR A 51 13.77 24.12 -11.66
CA THR A 51 14.50 23.61 -12.83
C THR A 51 13.61 22.69 -13.66
N LEU A 52 12.85 21.80 -13.01
CA LEU A 52 11.90 20.94 -13.73
C LEU A 52 10.78 21.74 -14.37
N ALA A 53 10.23 22.74 -13.67
CA ALA A 53 9.21 23.63 -14.23
C ALA A 53 9.72 24.39 -15.46
N TYR A 54 10.99 24.83 -15.43
CA TYR A 54 11.64 25.47 -16.57
C TYR A 54 11.81 24.49 -17.75
N LEU A 55 12.38 23.31 -17.52
CA LEU A 55 12.55 22.30 -18.57
C LEU A 55 11.20 21.91 -19.21
N LEU A 56 10.16 21.71 -18.40
CA LEU A 56 8.81 21.40 -18.88
C LEU A 56 8.24 22.52 -19.76
N SER A 57 8.47 23.80 -19.41
CA SER A 57 8.00 24.93 -20.21
C SER A 57 8.82 25.16 -21.49
N HIS A 58 9.97 24.52 -21.62
CA HIS A 58 10.90 24.63 -22.77
C HIS A 58 10.98 23.33 -23.57
N GLY A 59 9.89 22.58 -23.63
CA GLY A 59 9.82 21.39 -24.49
C GLY A 59 10.67 20.21 -24.01
N ASN A 60 10.94 20.13 -22.70
CA ASN A 60 11.78 19.13 -22.07
C ASN A 60 13.27 19.21 -22.41
N GLU A 61 13.75 20.36 -22.89
CA GLU A 61 15.15 20.53 -23.32
C GLU A 61 15.73 21.84 -22.77
N LEU A 62 17.03 21.82 -22.46
CA LEU A 62 17.80 23.00 -22.08
C LEU A 62 19.20 22.91 -22.66
N HIS A 63 19.59 23.91 -23.44
CA HIS A 63 20.91 24.01 -24.07
C HIS A 63 21.70 25.16 -23.43
N LEU A 64 22.87 24.85 -22.89
CA LEU A 64 23.77 25.79 -22.21
C LEU A 64 25.17 25.68 -22.84
N GLY A 65 25.40 26.43 -23.93
CA GLY A 65 26.61 26.25 -24.74
C GLY A 65 26.64 24.82 -25.33
N ASP A 66 27.73 24.09 -25.07
CA ASP A 66 27.89 22.70 -25.52
C ASP A 66 27.18 21.68 -24.61
N LEU A 67 26.58 22.10 -23.49
CA LEU A 67 25.83 21.22 -22.59
C LEU A 67 24.36 21.14 -23.02
N HIS A 68 23.89 19.93 -23.32
CA HIS A 68 22.49 19.65 -23.62
C HIS A 68 21.87 18.78 -22.53
N ILE A 69 20.75 19.26 -21.96
CA ILE A 69 19.97 18.54 -20.95
C ILE A 69 18.62 18.19 -21.55
N PHE A 70 18.27 16.90 -21.51
CA PHE A 70 16.99 16.37 -21.98
C PHE A 70 16.23 15.77 -20.80
N LEU A 71 14.96 16.15 -20.66
CA LEU A 71 14.03 15.60 -19.69
C LEU A 71 13.15 14.56 -20.40
N ALA A 72 13.02 13.37 -19.79
CA ALA A 72 12.16 12.35 -20.36
C ALA A 72 10.69 12.81 -20.39
N ASN A 73 9.93 12.44 -21.42
CA ASN A 73 8.50 12.79 -21.52
C ASN A 73 7.62 12.19 -20.41
N LYS A 74 8.08 11.09 -19.79
CA LYS A 74 7.40 10.41 -18.69
C LYS A 74 8.42 10.17 -17.58
N PHE A 75 8.25 10.86 -16.46
CA PHE A 75 9.13 10.78 -15.30
C PHE A 75 8.35 11.14 -14.02
N GLY A 76 8.94 10.88 -12.86
CA GLY A 76 8.37 11.25 -11.58
C GLY A 76 7.37 10.23 -11.02
N PHE A 77 6.43 10.71 -10.19
CA PHE A 77 5.46 9.86 -9.51
C PHE A 77 4.41 9.35 -10.49
N CYS A 78 4.15 8.04 -10.46
CA CYS A 78 2.94 7.50 -11.05
C CYS A 78 1.76 7.72 -10.09
N TYR A 79 0.54 7.62 -10.62
CA TYR A 79 -0.70 7.76 -9.84
C TYR A 79 -0.72 6.92 -8.55
N GLY A 80 -0.18 5.69 -8.59
CA GLY A 80 -0.13 4.83 -7.41
C GLY A 80 0.79 5.37 -6.31
N VAL A 81 1.94 5.93 -6.69
CA VAL A 81 2.91 6.53 -5.76
C VAL A 81 2.38 7.83 -5.17
N GLU A 82 1.79 8.69 -6.00
CA GLU A 82 1.15 9.94 -5.58
C GLU A 82 0.07 9.65 -4.54
N ARG A 83 -0.89 8.79 -4.88
CA ARG A 83 -1.99 8.42 -3.98
C ARG A 83 -1.50 7.81 -2.66
N ALA A 84 -0.50 6.93 -2.71
CA ALA A 84 0.03 6.32 -1.48
C ALA A 84 0.70 7.35 -0.57
N THR A 85 1.42 8.30 -1.17
CA THR A 85 2.07 9.40 -0.45
C THR A 85 1.03 10.36 0.13
N GLU A 86 0.03 10.75 -0.66
CA GLU A 86 -1.11 11.57 -0.21
C GLU A 86 -1.79 10.92 0.99
N TYR A 87 -2.20 9.65 0.88
CA TYR A 87 -2.89 8.94 1.96
C TYR A 87 -2.04 8.87 3.24
N ALA A 88 -0.72 8.68 3.11
CA ALA A 88 0.17 8.70 4.27
C ALA A 88 0.19 10.09 4.95
N TYR A 89 0.23 11.18 4.17
CA TYR A 89 0.19 12.54 4.71
C TYR A 89 -1.18 12.88 5.32
N GLU A 90 -2.28 12.52 4.65
CA GLU A 90 -3.63 12.68 5.19
C GLU A 90 -3.81 11.87 6.48
N THR A 91 -3.21 10.68 6.58
CA THR A 91 -3.23 9.84 7.79
C THR A 91 -2.60 10.56 8.98
N LEU A 92 -1.45 11.24 8.75
CA LEU A 92 -0.77 12.02 9.78
C LEU A 92 -1.65 13.16 10.33
N GLN A 93 -2.39 13.83 9.46
CA GLN A 93 -3.31 14.90 9.86
C GLN A 93 -4.57 14.36 10.53
N HIS A 94 -5.23 13.39 9.90
CA HIS A 94 -6.50 12.83 10.37
C HIS A 94 -6.37 12.16 11.74
N PHE A 95 -5.25 11.48 11.98
CA PHE A 95 -4.96 10.79 13.23
C PHE A 95 -3.90 11.51 14.07
N ALA A 96 -3.87 12.85 14.00
CA ALA A 96 -2.94 13.66 14.78
C ALA A 96 -2.90 13.26 16.26
N GLY A 97 -1.68 13.13 16.80
CA GLY A 97 -1.43 12.72 18.19
C GLY A 97 -1.49 11.21 18.45
N ARG A 98 -1.83 10.38 17.46
CA ARG A 98 -1.78 8.91 17.58
C ARG A 98 -0.44 8.37 17.08
N LYS A 99 -0.06 7.19 17.56
CA LYS A 99 1.14 6.51 17.06
C LYS A 99 0.84 5.87 15.71
N ILE A 100 1.59 6.28 14.70
CA ILE A 100 1.44 5.83 13.31
C ILE A 100 2.64 4.97 12.95
N TYR A 101 2.37 3.75 12.50
CA TYR A 101 3.35 2.83 11.96
C TYR A 101 3.19 2.71 10.46
N LEU A 102 4.28 2.44 9.76
CA LEU A 102 4.29 2.08 8.35
C LEU A 102 4.96 0.72 8.20
N LEU A 103 4.29 -0.23 7.55
CA LEU A 103 4.86 -1.56 7.33
C LEU A 103 5.79 -1.53 6.10
N GLY A 104 7.09 -1.77 6.29
CA GLY A 104 8.06 -1.64 5.20
C GLY A 104 8.19 -0.20 4.71
N GLU A 105 8.45 0.01 3.43
CA GLU A 105 8.53 1.35 2.84
C GLU A 105 7.22 1.74 2.17
N ILE A 106 6.80 3.02 2.21
CA ILE A 106 5.57 3.44 1.53
C ILE A 106 5.69 3.20 0.01
N VAL A 107 6.88 3.53 -0.52
CA VAL A 107 7.40 3.27 -1.86
C VAL A 107 8.91 3.10 -1.77
N HIS A 108 9.57 2.49 -2.75
CA HIS A 108 11.04 2.34 -2.78
C HIS A 108 11.77 3.65 -3.13
N ASN A 109 11.55 4.68 -2.30
CA ASN A 109 12.19 5.98 -2.38
C ASN A 109 12.65 6.40 -0.97
N PRO A 110 13.96 6.36 -0.67
CA PRO A 110 14.48 6.72 0.65
C PRO A 110 14.11 8.12 1.10
N TYR A 111 14.04 9.09 0.17
CA TYR A 111 13.66 10.47 0.47
C TYR A 111 12.23 10.55 0.99
N VAL A 112 11.26 9.93 0.29
CA VAL A 112 9.84 9.91 0.70
C VAL A 112 9.69 9.25 2.08
N ASN A 113 10.34 8.11 2.30
CA ASN A 113 10.29 7.42 3.60
C ASN A 113 10.93 8.25 4.72
N ASN A 114 12.02 8.96 4.44
CA ASN A 114 12.65 9.83 5.42
C ASN A 114 11.75 11.00 5.81
N GLN A 115 11.02 11.58 4.85
CA GLN A 115 10.03 12.62 5.14
C GLN A 115 8.92 12.14 6.09
N LEU A 116 8.44 10.90 5.91
CA LEU A 116 7.47 10.30 6.83
C LEU A 116 8.08 10.05 8.22
N ARG A 117 9.32 9.54 8.30
CA ARG A 117 10.04 9.37 9.59
C ARG A 117 10.19 10.70 10.33
N GLN A 118 10.58 11.76 9.64
CA GLN A 118 10.72 13.11 10.22
C GLN A 118 9.41 13.67 10.78
N LYS A 119 8.26 13.23 10.22
CA LYS A 119 6.92 13.56 10.74
C LYS A 119 6.43 12.61 11.84
N GLY A 120 7.29 11.73 12.35
CA GLY A 120 6.98 10.85 13.48
C GLY A 120 6.39 9.48 13.10
N VAL A 121 6.37 9.11 11.81
CA VAL A 121 5.97 7.75 11.40
C VAL A 121 7.04 6.74 11.82
N VAL A 122 6.63 5.72 12.57
CA VAL A 122 7.49 4.60 12.96
C VAL A 122 7.48 3.54 11.86
N ILE A 123 8.53 3.52 11.05
CA ILE A 123 8.64 2.56 9.96
C ILE A 123 9.15 1.21 10.50
N LEU A 124 8.34 0.16 10.29
CA LEU A 124 8.62 -1.21 10.68
C LEU A 124 9.41 -1.88 9.56
N ASN A 125 10.73 -1.86 9.68
CA ASN A 125 11.62 -2.50 8.71
C ASN A 125 11.60 -4.02 8.90
N GLY A 126 11.33 -4.77 7.84
CA GLY A 126 11.46 -6.22 7.83
C GLY A 126 10.96 -6.84 6.52
N LEU A 127 11.89 -7.40 5.73
CA LEU A 127 11.60 -8.08 4.45
C LEU A 127 10.63 -9.26 4.59
N GLN A 128 10.37 -9.72 5.82
CA GLN A 128 9.52 -10.87 6.12
C GLN A 128 8.28 -10.45 6.90
N GLN A 129 7.34 -9.82 6.21
CA GLN A 129 6.00 -9.49 6.74
C GLN A 129 5.31 -10.69 7.43
N LYS A 130 5.64 -11.93 7.02
CA LYS A 130 5.15 -13.17 7.62
C LYS A 130 5.62 -13.39 9.06
N GLN A 131 6.84 -12.99 9.40
CA GLN A 131 7.49 -13.31 10.68
C GLN A 131 7.55 -12.13 11.66
N MET A 132 7.19 -10.93 11.22
CA MET A 132 7.17 -9.74 12.07
C MET A 132 6.21 -9.92 13.25
N ASP A 133 6.63 -9.59 14.46
CA ASP A 133 5.73 -9.53 15.61
C ASP A 133 4.92 -8.22 15.58
N TYR A 134 3.61 -8.31 15.81
CA TYR A 134 2.70 -7.16 15.89
C TYR A 134 2.12 -6.97 17.29
N SER A 135 2.62 -7.69 18.30
CA SER A 135 2.12 -7.67 19.68
C SER A 135 2.21 -6.28 20.34
N PHE A 136 3.17 -5.45 19.92
CA PHE A 136 3.35 -4.08 20.41
C PHE A 136 2.32 -3.09 19.86
N ILE A 137 1.60 -3.43 18.78
CA ILE A 137 0.58 -2.58 18.16
C ILE A 137 -0.69 -2.65 19.02
N ARG A 138 -1.20 -1.48 19.40
CA ARG A 138 -2.36 -1.31 20.28
C ARG A 138 -3.59 -0.84 19.49
N PRO A 139 -4.82 -1.02 20.00
CA PRO A 139 -6.05 -0.64 19.29
C PRO A 139 -6.14 0.85 18.92
N GLN A 140 -5.50 1.73 19.70
CA GLN A 140 -5.41 3.17 19.41
C GLN A 140 -4.33 3.54 18.40
N ASP A 141 -3.52 2.59 17.94
CA ASP A 141 -2.48 2.88 16.95
C ASP A 141 -3.07 2.87 15.53
N VAL A 142 -2.30 3.40 14.58
CA VAL A 142 -2.63 3.41 13.15
C VAL A 142 -1.50 2.72 12.40
N VAL A 143 -1.84 1.88 11.43
CA VAL A 143 -0.86 1.15 10.60
C VAL A 143 -1.14 1.45 9.14
N ILE A 144 -0.18 2.06 8.46
CA ILE A 144 -0.18 2.31 7.03
C ILE A 144 0.41 1.07 6.34
N LEU A 145 -0.32 0.54 5.36
CA LEU A 145 0.17 -0.50 4.45
C LEU A 145 0.71 0.16 3.19
N PRO A 146 1.81 -0.33 2.61
CA PRO A 146 2.52 0.30 1.51
C PRO A 146 1.83 0.14 0.15
N ALA A 147 2.32 0.88 -0.86
CA ALA A 147 1.71 0.92 -2.20
C ALA A 147 1.75 -0.43 -2.95
N PHE A 148 2.74 -1.27 -2.68
CA PHE A 148 2.87 -2.63 -3.23
C PHE A 148 2.03 -3.68 -2.47
N GLY A 149 1.38 -3.26 -1.39
CA GLY A 149 0.51 -4.09 -0.57
C GLY A 149 1.25 -5.02 0.40
N VAL A 150 0.48 -5.89 1.05
CA VAL A 150 0.98 -6.79 2.10
C VAL A 150 0.42 -8.18 1.94
N THR A 151 1.07 -9.16 2.56
CA THR A 151 0.55 -10.52 2.59
C THR A 151 -0.80 -10.62 3.31
N HIS A 152 -1.67 -11.53 2.88
CA HIS A 152 -2.93 -11.78 3.57
C HIS A 152 -2.72 -12.15 5.05
N THR A 153 -1.68 -12.93 5.36
CA THR A 153 -1.33 -13.28 6.74
C THR A 153 -0.96 -12.06 7.57
N ALA A 154 -0.15 -11.13 7.04
CA ALA A 154 0.20 -9.90 7.75
C ALA A 154 -1.04 -9.04 8.00
N LEU A 155 -1.91 -8.87 6.99
CA LEU A 155 -3.16 -8.14 7.13
C LEU A 155 -4.06 -8.73 8.22
N ASN A 156 -4.26 -10.06 8.24
CA ASN A 156 -5.08 -10.73 9.25
C ASN A 156 -4.53 -10.52 10.66
N ARG A 157 -3.21 -10.64 10.84
CA ARG A 157 -2.56 -10.43 12.15
C ARG A 157 -2.70 -8.98 12.63
N LEU A 158 -2.62 -8.00 11.73
CA LEU A 158 -2.88 -6.60 12.05
C LEU A 158 -4.35 -6.34 12.41
N GLN A 159 -5.30 -6.94 11.70
CA GLN A 159 -6.73 -6.83 12.02
C GLN A 159 -7.06 -7.38 13.41
N GLN A 160 -6.40 -8.46 13.84
CA GLN A 160 -6.54 -9.00 15.19
C GLN A 160 -6.10 -8.01 16.29
N ARG A 161 -5.24 -7.03 15.96
CA ARG A 161 -4.83 -5.96 16.89
C ARG A 161 -5.91 -4.90 17.11
N LYS A 162 -6.98 -4.89 16.29
CA LYS A 162 -8.07 -3.89 16.33
C LYS A 162 -7.59 -2.44 16.19
N CYS A 163 -6.41 -2.24 15.60
CA CYS A 163 -5.87 -0.93 15.23
C CYS A 163 -6.58 -0.37 14.00
N GLU A 164 -6.35 0.91 13.69
CA GLU A 164 -6.74 1.47 12.39
C GLU A 164 -5.75 1.01 11.33
N ILE A 165 -6.26 0.59 10.18
CA ILE A 165 -5.40 0.20 9.04
C ILE A 165 -5.70 1.15 7.88
N VAL A 166 -4.67 1.80 7.36
CA VAL A 166 -4.75 2.64 6.16
C VAL A 166 -4.04 1.90 5.03
N ASP A 167 -4.81 1.34 4.11
CA ASP A 167 -4.33 0.52 3.01
C ASP A 167 -4.08 1.38 1.77
N THR A 168 -2.80 1.67 1.50
CA THR A 168 -2.38 2.49 0.37
C THR A 168 -2.08 1.68 -0.90
N THR A 169 -2.40 0.38 -0.91
CA THR A 169 -2.12 -0.50 -2.05
C THR A 169 -2.63 0.11 -3.36
N CYS A 170 -1.75 0.19 -4.36
CA CYS A 170 -2.01 0.76 -5.66
C CYS A 170 -3.17 0.03 -6.37
N GLY A 171 -4.05 0.78 -7.06
CA GLY A 171 -5.18 0.21 -7.79
C GLY A 171 -4.78 -0.83 -8.85
N SER A 172 -3.63 -0.64 -9.49
CA SER A 172 -3.07 -1.61 -10.45
C SER A 172 -2.70 -2.92 -9.76
N VAL A 173 -2.08 -2.85 -8.58
CA VAL A 173 -1.73 -4.04 -7.77
C VAL A 173 -3.00 -4.77 -7.30
N LEU A 174 -4.01 -4.03 -6.82
CA LEU A 174 -5.31 -4.60 -6.45
C LEU A 174 -6.01 -5.29 -7.63
N THR A 175 -5.80 -4.80 -8.86
CA THR A 175 -6.33 -5.44 -10.07
C THR A 175 -5.65 -6.78 -10.33
N VAL A 176 -4.33 -6.86 -10.14
CA VAL A 176 -3.60 -8.14 -10.20
C VAL A 176 -4.11 -9.11 -9.13
N TRP A 177 -4.31 -8.64 -7.90
CA TRP A 177 -4.84 -9.46 -6.80
C TRP A 177 -6.18 -10.08 -7.16
N LYS A 178 -7.13 -9.28 -7.66
CA LYS A 178 -8.44 -9.78 -8.09
C LYS A 178 -8.33 -10.86 -9.18
N ARG A 179 -7.41 -10.70 -10.14
CA ARG A 179 -7.20 -11.68 -11.21
C ARG A 179 -6.65 -12.99 -10.69
N VAL A 180 -5.61 -12.95 -9.84
CA VAL A 180 -5.01 -14.18 -9.32
C VAL A 180 -5.95 -14.92 -8.36
N GLU A 181 -6.78 -14.20 -7.60
CA GLU A 181 -7.84 -14.81 -6.79
C GLU A 181 -8.91 -15.47 -7.66
N TYR A 182 -9.34 -14.81 -8.74
CA TYR A 182 -10.26 -15.40 -9.70
C TYR A 182 -9.70 -16.71 -10.29
N TYR A 183 -8.43 -16.72 -10.73
CA TYR A 183 -7.80 -17.93 -11.26
C TYR A 183 -7.69 -19.04 -10.22
N ALA A 184 -7.33 -18.69 -8.98
CA ALA A 184 -7.25 -19.64 -7.87
C ALA A 184 -8.61 -20.29 -7.56
N GLN A 185 -9.69 -19.51 -7.55
CA GLN A 185 -11.05 -20.02 -7.32
C GLN A 185 -11.53 -20.96 -8.42
N ASN A 186 -11.05 -20.77 -9.65
CA ASN A 186 -11.45 -21.56 -10.81
C ASN A 186 -10.47 -22.72 -11.13
N GLY A 187 -9.55 -23.04 -10.21
CA GLY A 187 -8.66 -24.19 -10.34
C GLY A 187 -7.51 -24.03 -11.34
N PHE A 188 -7.25 -22.81 -11.80
CA PHE A 188 -6.11 -22.54 -12.68
C PHE A 188 -4.79 -22.47 -11.90
N THR A 189 -3.71 -22.90 -12.55
CA THR A 189 -2.35 -22.61 -12.07
C THR A 189 -1.91 -21.25 -12.60
N THR A 190 -1.51 -20.34 -11.71
CA THR A 190 -1.07 -18.99 -12.11
C THR A 190 0.44 -18.95 -12.31
N ILE A 191 0.91 -18.51 -13.47
CA ILE A 191 2.32 -18.18 -13.71
C ILE A 191 2.51 -16.68 -13.49
N ILE A 192 3.42 -16.30 -12.60
CA ILE A 192 3.70 -14.91 -12.23
C ILE A 192 5.11 -14.58 -12.70
N HIS A 193 5.24 -13.60 -13.59
CA HIS A 193 6.55 -13.05 -13.92
C HIS A 193 6.92 -11.96 -12.90
N GLY A 194 7.98 -12.19 -12.12
CA GLY A 194 8.39 -11.28 -11.06
C GLY A 194 9.66 -11.71 -10.34
N LYS A 195 10.20 -10.82 -9.50
CA LYS A 195 11.36 -11.13 -8.66
C LYS A 195 10.88 -11.84 -7.39
N TYR A 196 11.39 -13.04 -7.13
CA TYR A 196 11.00 -13.85 -5.96
C TYR A 196 10.96 -13.09 -4.61
N PRO A 197 11.96 -12.28 -4.25
CA PRO A 197 11.96 -11.62 -2.95
C PRO A 197 11.21 -10.27 -2.95
N HIS A 198 10.65 -9.83 -4.08
CA HIS A 198 10.00 -8.52 -4.15
C HIS A 198 8.66 -8.54 -3.41
N GLU A 199 8.42 -7.50 -2.62
CA GLU A 199 7.27 -7.43 -1.70
C GLU A 199 5.94 -7.54 -2.45
N GLU A 200 5.81 -6.92 -3.62
CA GLU A 200 4.64 -7.06 -4.48
C GLU A 200 4.41 -8.49 -4.94
N THR A 201 5.47 -9.20 -5.37
CA THR A 201 5.39 -10.60 -5.80
C THR A 201 4.94 -11.49 -4.64
N ILE A 202 5.53 -11.30 -3.46
CA ILE A 202 5.15 -12.03 -2.25
C ILE A 202 3.69 -11.74 -1.87
N ALA A 203 3.24 -10.49 -1.96
CA ALA A 203 1.88 -10.10 -1.65
C ALA A 203 0.86 -10.72 -2.63
N VAL A 204 1.15 -10.73 -3.94
CA VAL A 204 0.35 -11.40 -4.97
C VAL A 204 0.25 -12.91 -4.72
N CYS A 205 1.39 -13.59 -4.51
CA CYS A 205 1.42 -15.02 -4.20
C CYS A 205 0.61 -15.37 -2.94
N SER A 206 0.60 -14.47 -1.96
CA SER A 206 -0.19 -14.66 -0.73
C SER A 206 -1.70 -14.62 -0.98
N GLN A 207 -2.18 -13.91 -2.01
CA GLN A 207 -3.61 -13.90 -2.36
C GLN A 207 -4.04 -15.26 -2.92
N ILE A 208 -3.19 -15.90 -3.72
CA ILE A 208 -3.42 -17.25 -4.24
C ILE A 208 -3.40 -18.28 -3.10
N SER A 209 -2.48 -18.11 -2.15
CA SER A 209 -2.31 -19.01 -1.02
C SER A 209 -3.50 -19.02 -0.03
N LYS A 210 -4.48 -18.13 -0.20
CA LYS A 210 -5.78 -18.20 0.51
C LYS A 210 -6.58 -19.44 0.11
N TYR A 211 -6.30 -20.02 -1.06
CA TYR A 211 -7.02 -21.15 -1.64
C TYR A 211 -6.10 -22.38 -1.61
N PRO A 212 -6.30 -23.33 -0.68
CA PRO A 212 -5.36 -24.43 -0.45
C PRO A 212 -5.07 -25.33 -1.66
N ALA A 213 -6.04 -25.46 -2.58
CA ALA A 213 -5.89 -26.26 -3.80
C ALA A 213 -5.24 -25.48 -4.96
N ALA A 214 -5.14 -24.15 -4.86
CA ALA A 214 -4.59 -23.33 -5.92
C ALA A 214 -3.06 -23.46 -5.99
N LYS A 215 -2.54 -23.40 -7.21
CA LYS A 215 -1.12 -23.50 -7.49
C LYS A 215 -0.64 -22.24 -8.20
N TYR A 216 0.61 -21.88 -7.94
CA TYR A 216 1.28 -20.84 -8.69
C TYR A 216 2.76 -21.17 -8.86
N LEU A 217 3.36 -20.56 -9.87
CA LEU A 217 4.80 -20.52 -10.05
C LEU A 217 5.22 -19.09 -10.32
N VAL A 218 6.33 -18.68 -9.72
CA VAL A 218 6.99 -17.41 -10.05
C VAL A 218 8.13 -17.72 -11.01
N ILE A 219 8.26 -16.93 -12.07
CA ILE A 219 9.40 -16.97 -12.99
C ILE A 219 10.04 -15.58 -13.04
N LYS A 220 11.35 -15.52 -13.24
CA LYS A 220 12.17 -14.30 -13.20
C LYS A 220 12.57 -13.82 -14.60
N ASN A 221 12.76 -14.73 -15.55
CA ASN A 221 13.38 -14.43 -16.84
C ASN A 221 12.82 -15.29 -17.98
N ALA A 222 13.24 -14.97 -19.21
CA ALA A 222 12.81 -15.66 -20.42
C ALA A 222 13.23 -17.14 -20.45
N THR A 223 14.39 -17.49 -19.88
CA THR A 223 14.86 -18.89 -19.81
C THR A 223 13.90 -19.75 -19.01
N GLU A 224 13.52 -19.31 -17.81
CA GLU A 224 12.53 -20.00 -16.97
C GLU A 224 11.15 -20.02 -17.64
N GLY A 225 10.76 -18.92 -18.31
CA GLY A 225 9.52 -18.87 -19.08
C GLY A 225 9.47 -19.88 -20.24
N MET A 226 10.59 -20.05 -20.96
CA MET A 226 10.69 -21.01 -22.06
C MET A 226 10.64 -22.44 -21.53
N SER A 227 11.37 -22.73 -20.45
CA SER A 227 11.33 -24.04 -19.78
C SER A 227 9.89 -24.43 -19.38
N ILE A 228 9.12 -23.46 -18.86
CA ILE A 228 7.70 -23.69 -18.54
C ILE A 228 6.84 -23.90 -19.78
N ALA A 229 7.08 -23.13 -20.85
CA ALA A 229 6.38 -23.31 -22.12
C ALA A 229 6.64 -24.70 -22.72
N ASP A 230 7.89 -25.15 -22.71
CA ASP A 230 8.29 -26.48 -23.18
C ASP A 230 7.63 -27.59 -22.37
N PHE A 231 7.55 -27.45 -21.06
CA PHE A 231 6.87 -28.42 -20.21
C PHE A 231 5.37 -28.47 -20.47
N ILE A 232 4.72 -27.30 -20.59
CA ILE A 232 3.29 -27.23 -20.92
C ILE A 232 3.01 -27.81 -22.32
N GLY A 233 3.92 -27.60 -23.27
CA GLY A 233 3.86 -28.15 -24.61
C GLY A 233 4.18 -29.65 -24.71
N GLY A 234 4.66 -30.28 -23.64
CA GLY A 234 5.06 -31.69 -23.62
C GLY A 234 6.43 -31.96 -24.24
N ASN A 235 7.25 -30.93 -24.48
CA ASN A 235 8.60 -31.06 -25.03
C ASN A 235 9.62 -31.57 -24.00
N ILE A 236 9.38 -31.30 -22.71
CA ILE A 236 10.22 -31.77 -21.60
C ILE A 236 9.38 -32.44 -20.52
N SER A 237 9.96 -33.40 -19.82
CA SER A 237 9.32 -34.14 -18.74
C SER A 237 9.28 -33.36 -17.43
N LYS A 238 8.46 -33.84 -16.48
CA LYS A 238 8.44 -33.31 -15.11
C LYS A 238 9.80 -33.40 -14.41
N LYS A 239 10.65 -34.37 -14.77
CA LYS A 239 11.98 -34.53 -14.17
C LYS A 239 12.96 -33.46 -14.65
N GLU A 240 12.74 -32.91 -15.85
CA GLU A 240 13.63 -31.94 -16.48
C GLU A 240 13.35 -30.49 -16.05
N ILE A 241 12.15 -30.22 -15.51
CA ILE A 241 11.76 -28.88 -15.04
C ILE A 241 11.94 -28.67 -13.53
N LEU A 242 12.12 -29.75 -12.75
CA LEU A 242 12.29 -29.71 -11.29
C LEU A 242 13.77 -29.66 -10.90
#